data_AF-A0A026WT52-F1
#
_entry.id   AF-A0A026WT52-F1
#
_cell.length_a   1.000
_cell.length_b   1.000
_cell.length_c   1.000
_cell.angle_alpha   90.00
_cell.angle_beta   90.00
_cell.angle_gamma   90.00
#
_symmetry.space_group_name_H-M   'P 1'
#
loop_
_entity.id
_entity.type
_entity.pdbx_description
1 polymer ?
#
loop_
_entity_poly.entity_id
_entity_poly.type
_entity_poly.pdbx_seq_one_letter_code
_entity_poly.pdbx_strand_id
1 'polypeptide(L)'
;MWYQHDGCPAHNARVARTVLHEMFPERWIRKGGHISWPARSPDLNPLDFFLWGMLKNTVYNDVPTTQENMRERIFCVNGVLNREL
;
A
#
# COMPACT_ATOMS: atom_id res chain seq x y z
N MET A 1 12.38 -0.31 11.27
CA MET A 1 11.31 -0.38 10.27
C MET A 1 10.68 1.00 10.15
N TRP A 2 10.46 1.50 8.94
CA TRP A 2 9.72 2.73 8.65
C TRP A 2 8.35 2.38 8.07
N TYR A 3 7.36 3.22 8.33
CA TYR A 3 6.00 3.02 7.81
C TYR A 3 5.53 4.26 7.04
N GLN A 4 4.98 4.07 5.83
CA GLN A 4 4.52 5.17 4.98
C GLN A 4 3.10 4.88 4.51
N HIS A 5 2.20 5.86 4.69
CA HIS A 5 0.81 5.79 4.23
C HIS A 5 0.39 7.08 3.55
N ASP A 6 -0.65 6.97 2.72
CA ASP A 6 -1.24 8.11 2.04
C ASP A 6 -2.00 9.06 3.01
N GLY A 7 -2.50 10.14 2.42
CA GLY A 7 -3.27 11.17 3.13
C GLY A 7 -4.75 10.84 3.39
N CYS A 8 -5.23 9.61 3.18
CA CYS A 8 -6.65 9.26 3.31
C CYS A 8 -7.21 9.62 4.71
N PRO A 9 -8.43 10.18 4.85
CA PRO A 9 -8.99 10.58 6.14
C PRO A 9 -9.02 9.46 7.19
N ALA A 10 -9.32 8.22 6.79
CA ALA A 10 -9.34 7.07 7.69
C ALA A 10 -7.96 6.84 8.35
N HIS A 11 -6.88 6.98 7.58
CA HIS A 11 -5.52 6.90 8.10
C HIS A 11 -5.18 8.10 9.03
N ASN A 12 -5.98 9.18 9.03
CA ASN A 12 -5.77 10.39 9.85
C ASN A 12 -6.53 10.39 11.18
N ALA A 13 -7.34 9.36 11.41
CA ALA A 13 -8.01 9.20 12.68
C ALA A 13 -6.99 9.19 13.84
N ARG A 14 -7.36 9.77 14.98
CA ARG A 14 -6.50 9.80 16.17
C ARG A 14 -6.10 8.39 16.60
N VAL A 15 -7.04 7.44 16.54
CA VAL A 15 -6.80 6.04 16.89
C VAL A 15 -5.71 5.41 16.03
N ALA A 16 -5.73 5.64 14.71
CA ALA A 16 -4.72 5.13 13.80
C ALA A 16 -3.33 5.73 14.12
N ARG A 17 -3.26 7.03 14.42
CA ARG A 17 -2.01 7.71 14.80
C ARG A 17 -1.43 7.17 16.11
N THR A 18 -2.27 6.91 17.11
CA THR A 18 -1.83 6.31 18.38
C THR A 18 -1.16 4.96 18.15
N VAL A 19 -1.82 4.07 17.40
CA VAL A 19 -1.27 2.74 17.07
C VAL A 19 0.05 2.86 16.30
N LEU A 20 0.13 3.75 15.30
CA LEU A 20 1.37 3.94 14.54
C LEU A 20 2.52 4.48 15.38
N HIS A 21 2.24 5.36 16.33
CA HIS A 21 3.26 5.88 17.23
C HIS A 21 3.78 4.79 18.19
N GLU A 22 2.91 3.91 18.68
CA GLU A 22 3.29 2.78 19.54
C GLU A 22 4.11 1.73 18.77
N MET A 23 3.69 1.37 17.55
CA MET A 23 4.34 0.35 16.74
C MET A 23 5.63 0.86 16.07
N PHE A 24 5.64 2.12 15.63
CA PHE A 24 6.73 2.72 14.87
C PHE A 24 7.13 4.09 15.46
N PRO A 25 7.67 4.17 16.68
CA PRO A 25 8.03 5.44 17.31
C PRO A 25 8.89 6.29 16.37
N GLU A 26 8.42 7.50 16.07
CA GLU A 26 9.04 8.52 15.19
C GLU A 26 9.40 8.07 13.76
N ARG A 27 8.99 6.87 13.37
CA ARG A 27 9.37 6.22 12.10
C ARG A 27 8.17 5.98 11.20
N TRP A 28 7.24 6.93 11.16
CA TRP A 28 6.11 6.91 10.24
C TRP A 28 5.97 8.23 9.49
N ILE A 29 5.71 8.13 8.19
CA ILE A 29 5.68 9.22 7.22
C ILE A 29 4.25 9.42 6.77
N ARG A 30 3.73 10.65 6.93
CA ARG A 30 2.33 10.97 6.58
C ARG A 30 2.06 12.48 6.59
N LYS A 31 0.94 12.89 6.01
CA LYS A 31 0.40 14.26 6.19
C LYS A 31 0.21 14.58 7.68
N GLY A 32 0.96 15.57 8.19
CA GLY A 32 0.92 15.97 9.60
C GLY A 32 1.66 15.04 10.57
N GLY A 33 2.48 14.10 10.06
CA GLY A 33 3.42 13.32 10.87
C GLY A 33 4.75 14.04 11.08
N HIS A 34 5.72 13.34 11.71
CA HIS A 34 7.07 13.87 11.94
C HIS A 34 7.77 14.22 10.61
N ILE A 35 7.65 13.35 9.62
CA ILE A 35 7.98 13.66 8.22
C ILE A 35 6.67 13.90 7.48
N SER A 36 6.43 15.16 7.09
CA SER A 36 5.21 15.56 6.39
C SER A 36 5.23 15.04 4.95
N TRP A 37 4.19 14.31 4.56
CA TRP A 37 4.02 13.81 3.21
C TRP A 37 3.17 14.76 2.35
N PRO A 38 3.57 15.07 1.11
CA PRO A 38 2.80 15.93 0.20
C PRO A 38 1.44 15.30 -0.15
N ALA A 39 0.44 16.16 -0.36
CA ALA A 39 -0.87 15.73 -0.83
C ALA A 39 -0.81 15.36 -2.31
N ARG A 40 -1.58 14.32 -2.71
CA ARG A 40 -1.72 13.85 -4.11
C ARG A 40 -0.39 13.41 -4.74
N SER A 41 0.43 12.68 -3.99
CA SER A 41 1.70 12.13 -4.48
C SER A 41 1.69 10.59 -4.54
N PRO A 42 0.88 9.98 -5.45
CA PRO A 42 0.89 8.54 -5.67
C PRO A 42 2.22 8.06 -6.31
N ASP A 43 2.90 8.94 -7.04
CA ASP A 43 4.23 8.73 -7.62
C ASP A 43 5.31 8.45 -6.56
N LEU A 44 5.13 8.99 -5.35
CA LEU A 44 6.05 8.80 -4.25
C LEU A 44 5.66 7.62 -3.33
N ASN A 45 4.50 6.99 -3.55
CA ASN A 45 4.08 5.81 -2.79
C ASN A 45 4.43 4.55 -3.58
N PRO A 46 5.36 3.69 -3.11
CA PRO A 46 5.74 2.48 -3.84
C PRO A 46 4.57 1.55 -4.19
N LEU A 47 3.54 1.54 -3.34
CA LEU A 47 2.34 0.73 -3.61
C LEU A 47 1.55 1.30 -4.79
N ASP A 48 1.34 2.61 -4.85
CA ASP A 48 0.57 3.27 -5.92
C ASP A 48 1.38 3.41 -7.21
N PHE A 49 2.65 3.75 -7.12
CA PHE A 49 3.55 3.93 -8.26
C PHE A 49 3.86 2.61 -8.98
N PHE A 50 4.11 1.53 -8.23
CA PHE A 50 4.58 0.27 -8.79
C PHE A 50 3.61 -0.88 -8.57
N LEU A 51 3.35 -1.26 -7.32
CA LEU A 51 2.70 -2.53 -6.99
C LEU A 51 1.29 -2.63 -7.57
N TRP A 52 0.43 -1.64 -7.33
CA TRP A 52 -0.97 -1.69 -7.76
C TRP A 52 -1.11 -1.68 -9.29
N GLY A 53 -0.27 -0.92 -9.99
CA GLY A 53 -0.25 -0.91 -11.45
C GLY A 53 0.12 -2.28 -12.03
N MET A 54 1.19 -2.88 -11.50
CA MET A 54 1.65 -4.21 -11.93
C MET A 54 0.62 -5.29 -11.57
N LEU A 55 0.09 -5.31 -10.34
CA LEU A 55 -0.94 -6.27 -9.91
C LEU A 55 -2.17 -6.16 -10.79
N LYS A 56 -2.62 -4.94 -11.11
CA LYS A 56 -3.79 -4.72 -11.95
C LYS A 56 -3.56 -5.29 -13.35
N ASN A 57 -2.42 -5.01 -13.97
CA ASN A 57 -2.10 -5.53 -15.29
C ASN A 57 -2.15 -7.06 -15.30
N THR A 58 -1.57 -7.72 -14.29
CA THR A 58 -1.50 -9.18 -14.26
C THR A 58 -2.84 -9.84 -13.89
N VAL A 59 -3.53 -9.33 -12.87
CA VAL A 59 -4.79 -9.93 -12.36
C VAL A 59 -5.93 -9.76 -13.37
N TYR A 60 -5.96 -8.64 -14.09
CA TYR A 60 -7.01 -8.32 -15.07
C TYR A 60 -6.65 -8.66 -16.51
N ASN A 61 -5.51 -9.32 -16.78
CA ASN A 61 -5.21 -9.86 -18.11
C ASN A 61 -6.33 -10.80 -18.59
N ASP A 62 -6.93 -11.56 -17.68
CA ASP A 62 -8.16 -12.33 -17.90
C ASP A 62 -9.30 -11.76 -17.06
N VAL A 63 -10.56 -11.97 -17.48
CA VAL A 63 -11.73 -11.54 -16.68
C VAL A 63 -11.80 -12.37 -15.39
N PRO A 64 -11.75 -11.75 -14.19
CA PRO A 64 -11.95 -12.46 -12.93
C PRO A 64 -13.40 -12.97 -12.82
N THR A 65 -13.58 -14.19 -12.33
CA THR A 65 -14.90 -14.84 -12.32
C THR A 65 -15.59 -14.81 -10.95
N THR A 66 -14.82 -15.04 -9.88
CA THR A 66 -15.30 -15.09 -8.49
C THR A 66 -14.33 -14.37 -7.56
N GLN A 67 -14.79 -14.08 -6.34
CA GLN A 67 -13.91 -13.52 -5.30
C GLN A 67 -12.70 -14.42 -5.01
N GLU A 68 -12.90 -15.74 -5.02
CA GLU A 68 -11.83 -16.70 -4.73
C GLU A 68 -10.80 -16.73 -5.87
N ASN A 69 -11.26 -16.74 -7.12
CA ASN A 69 -10.38 -16.63 -8.28
C ASN A 69 -9.56 -15.32 -8.25
N MET A 70 -10.16 -14.22 -7.80
CA MET A 70 -9.42 -12.95 -7.65
C MET A 70 -8.33 -13.04 -6.57
N ARG A 71 -8.61 -13.68 -5.42
CA ARG A 71 -7.61 -13.91 -4.37
C ARG A 71 -6.46 -14.77 -4.88
N GLU A 72 -6.77 -15.91 -5.51
CA GLU A 72 -5.78 -16.83 -6.08
C GLU A 72 -4.84 -16.11 -7.06
N ARG A 73 -5.40 -15.28 -7.96
CA ARG A 73 -4.63 -14.47 -8.90
C ARG A 73 -3.69 -13.51 -8.17
N ILE A 74 -4.19 -12.75 -7.19
CA ILE A 74 -3.35 -11.82 -6.40
C ILE A 74 -2.19 -12.57 -5.72
N PHE A 75 -2.46 -13.74 -5.11
CA PHE A 75 -1.42 -14.55 -4.47
C PHE A 75 -0.40 -15.10 -5.46
N CYS A 76 -0.85 -15.53 -6.65
CA CYS A 76 0.02 -16.04 -7.69
C CYS A 76 1.03 -14.97 -8.16
N VAL A 77 0.56 -13.72 -8.37
CA VAL A 77 1.45 -12.61 -8.78
C VAL A 77 2.50 -12.31 -7.70
N ASN A 78 2.10 -12.28 -6.43
CA ASN A 78 3.05 -12.08 -5.33
C ASN A 78 4.12 -13.17 -5.27
N GLY A 79 3.78 -14.42 -5.63
CA GLY A 79 4.75 -15.52 -5.75
C GLY A 79 5.70 -15.41 -6.95
N VAL A 80 5.37 -14.61 -7.97
CA VAL A 80 6.25 -14.32 -9.12
C VAL A 80 7.17 -13.15 -8.80
N LEU A 81 6.65 -12.07 -8.20
CA LEU A 81 7.46 -10.92 -7.79
C LEU A 81 8.62 -11.28 -6.85
N ASN A 82 8.37 -12.18 -5.90
CA ASN A 82 9.40 -12.65 -4.97
C ASN A 82 10.51 -13.49 -5.63
N ARG A 83 10.38 -13.81 -6.93
CA ARG A 83 11.39 -14.56 -7.70
C ARG A 83 12.17 -13.71 -8.68
N GLU A 84 11.67 -12.52 -9.03
CA GLU A 84 12.28 -11.63 -10.02
C GLU A 84 12.99 -10.41 -9.40
N LEU A 85 12.87 -10.22 -8.08
CA LEU A 85 13.58 -9.24 -7.26
C LEU A 85 14.46 -9.94 -6.22
#